data_AF-A0A0S7XCS4-F1
#
_entry.id   AF-A0A0S7XCS4-F1
#
_cell.length_a   1.000
_cell.length_b   1.000
_cell.length_c   1.000
_cell.angle_alpha   90.00
_cell.angle_beta   90.00
_cell.angle_gamma   90.00
#
_symmetry.space_group_name_H-M   'P 1'
#
loop_
_entity.id
_entity.type
_entity.pdbx_description
1 polymer ?
#
loop_
_entity_poly.entity_id
_entity_poly.type
_entity_poly.pdbx_seq_one_letter_code
_entity_poly.pdbx_strand_id
1 'polypeptide(L)'
;MEKGSILVVDDDKSFSWSLCEALKDAGYRAISSSSSRECMSKISENPIDVVLLDLKLGSEDGLTVLKRIRKDFPDVAVIMITAYGDIPQAVECMRNGAFNFITKTAHKESQTFFATVGNAIESSISRRRDKLHRQELRRFYDTEDIVGASESMTQLMKKAERVAQSPSSTVLIMGETGVGKELLARLIHEKSHYSEGPFVALNCSALPENLLESELFGYEKGAFTDARMLKKGLFEVADHGALFLDEIADMHLRLQAKLLRAIESKSFRRVGGTQDISVNTRIMAATNKTLRTEAQEGRFRLDLFYRLSVVPLEVPPLRNRREDIGPLVEHFIAHFNKELGKSVRGCSSEAMQRLLTYDWPGNVRELRNVIERAMLLETDDLVLPEHLVLEPVRREPTVEGREGEGTEGYDRPQTPLRQEVESEVCTLAEAERRYILKALKLSNNNKTRAAQILGISRQTLRTKLKEYMKEASDSEEAGSDSENREN
;
A
#
# COMPACT_ATOMS: atom_id res chain seq x y z
N MET A 1 14.10 6.93 33.87
CA MET A 1 14.13 6.04 32.70
C MET A 1 15.59 5.90 32.29
N GLU A 2 16.07 4.67 32.11
CA GLU A 2 17.45 4.42 31.66
C GLU A 2 17.62 4.94 30.23
N LYS A 3 18.75 5.61 29.93
CA LYS A 3 19.00 6.23 28.62
C LYS A 3 19.36 5.22 27.53
N GLY A 4 19.77 4.02 27.90
CA GLY A 4 20.17 2.93 26.99
C GLY A 4 21.04 1.89 27.71
N SER A 5 21.23 0.74 27.07
CA SER A 5 21.95 -0.41 27.63
C SER A 5 23.28 -0.66 26.91
N ILE A 6 24.36 -0.74 27.67
CA ILE A 6 25.74 -0.78 27.19
C ILE A 6 26.45 -2.01 27.74
N LEU A 7 27.15 -2.73 26.87
CA LEU A 7 28.06 -3.81 27.22
C LEU A 7 29.51 -3.35 27.03
N VAL A 8 30.30 -3.37 28.11
CA VAL A 8 31.75 -3.14 28.08
C VAL A 8 32.47 -4.48 27.93
N VAL A 9 33.39 -4.60 26.98
CA VAL A 9 34.12 -5.83 26.68
C VAL A 9 35.61 -5.53 26.75
N ASP A 10 36.25 -5.90 27.85
CA ASP A 10 37.67 -5.63 28.11
C ASP A 10 38.22 -6.69 29.07
N ASP A 11 39.46 -7.14 28.85
CA ASP A 11 40.10 -8.11 29.74
C ASP A 11 40.62 -7.45 31.03
N ASP A 12 40.84 -6.14 31.02
CA ASP A 12 41.10 -5.34 32.21
C ASP A 12 39.81 -5.11 33.00
N LYS A 13 39.67 -5.90 34.08
CA LYS A 13 38.55 -5.82 35.02
C LYS A 13 38.47 -4.47 35.73
N SER A 14 39.60 -3.83 36.02
CA SER A 14 39.63 -2.54 36.72
C SER A 14 39.11 -1.44 35.81
N PHE A 15 39.56 -1.44 34.54
CA PHE A 15 39.06 -0.51 33.53
C PHE A 15 37.57 -0.73 33.25
N SER A 16 37.15 -1.97 33.02
CA SER A 16 35.75 -2.34 32.81
C SER A 16 34.85 -1.86 33.95
N TRP A 17 35.26 -2.08 35.19
CA TRP A 17 34.49 -1.68 36.37
C TRP A 17 34.37 -0.15 36.44
N SER A 18 35.48 0.57 36.31
CA SER A 18 35.48 2.04 36.35
C SER A 18 34.62 2.66 35.25
N LEU A 19 34.66 2.10 34.04
CA LEU A 19 33.87 2.59 32.91
C LEU A 19 32.38 2.30 33.10
N CYS A 20 32.04 1.12 33.61
CA CYS A 20 30.66 0.77 33.96
C CYS A 20 30.07 1.72 35.01
N GLU A 21 30.82 2.07 36.06
CA GLU A 21 30.36 3.02 37.08
C GLU A 21 30.14 4.41 36.48
N ALA A 22 31.08 4.91 35.67
CA ALA A 22 30.92 6.20 34.98
C ALA A 22 29.70 6.23 34.04
N LEU A 23 29.40 5.13 33.35
CA LEU A 23 28.22 5.00 32.49
C LEU A 23 26.92 4.97 33.31
N LYS A 24 26.91 4.29 34.47
CA LYS A 24 25.77 4.26 35.38
C LYS A 24 25.47 5.64 35.95
N ASP A 25 26.50 6.37 36.38
CA ASP A 25 26.36 7.75 36.89
C ASP A 25 25.76 8.70 35.84
N ALA A 26 26.05 8.46 34.55
CA ALA A 26 25.47 9.22 33.44
C ALA A 26 24.02 8.82 33.07
N GLY A 27 23.48 7.78 33.71
CA GLY A 27 22.11 7.29 33.54
C GLY A 27 21.93 6.15 32.54
N TYR A 28 23.00 5.43 32.20
CA TYR A 28 22.94 4.24 31.34
C TYR A 28 22.92 2.95 32.17
N ARG A 29 22.35 1.88 31.61
CA ARG A 29 22.54 0.53 32.15
C ARG A 29 23.85 -0.03 31.57
N ALA A 30 24.83 -0.31 32.42
CA ALA A 30 26.12 -0.83 31.99
C ALA A 30 26.42 -2.19 32.62
N ILE A 31 26.80 -3.16 31.78
CA ILE A 31 27.31 -4.46 32.19
C ILE A 31 28.67 -4.70 31.51
N SER A 32 29.55 -5.49 32.12
CA SER A 32 30.86 -5.81 31.55
C SER A 32 30.99 -7.29 31.20
N SER A 33 31.93 -7.62 30.32
CA SER A 33 32.38 -8.98 29.99
C SER A 33 33.87 -8.98 29.73
N SER A 34 34.54 -10.10 30.00
CA SER A 34 36.01 -10.21 29.87
C SER A 34 36.46 -11.15 28.74
N SER A 35 35.55 -11.62 27.89
CA SER A 35 35.86 -12.52 26.78
C SER A 35 34.85 -12.40 25.65
N SER A 36 35.22 -12.77 24.42
CA SER A 36 34.28 -12.76 23.29
C SER A 36 33.09 -13.70 23.53
N ARG A 37 33.31 -14.88 24.13
CA ARG A 37 32.25 -15.85 24.41
C ARG A 37 31.21 -15.28 25.36
N GLU A 38 31.65 -14.67 26.44
CA GLU A 38 30.76 -14.02 27.41
C GLU A 38 30.03 -12.83 26.79
N CYS A 39 30.74 -12.03 25.98
CA CYS A 39 30.15 -10.92 25.21
C CYS A 39 28.96 -11.40 24.36
N MET A 40 29.16 -12.45 23.55
CA MET A 40 28.11 -12.99 22.68
C MET A 40 26.92 -13.55 23.49
N SER A 41 27.17 -14.24 24.61
CA SER A 41 26.10 -14.73 25.50
C SER A 41 25.27 -13.56 26.05
N LYS A 42 25.94 -12.52 26.55
CA LYS A 42 25.29 -11.35 27.15
C LYS A 42 24.48 -10.54 26.15
N ILE A 43 24.97 -10.38 24.92
CA ILE A 43 24.21 -9.72 23.84
C ILE A 43 22.93 -10.51 23.50
N SER A 44 22.97 -11.84 23.58
CA SER A 44 21.80 -12.68 23.30
C SER A 44 20.76 -12.70 24.44
N GLU A 45 21.22 -12.62 25.68
CA GLU A 45 20.36 -12.73 26.88
C GLU A 45 19.79 -11.37 27.34
N ASN A 46 20.44 -10.26 26.97
CA ASN A 46 20.10 -8.92 27.43
C ASN A 46 19.85 -7.98 26.25
N PRO A 47 18.93 -7.02 26.39
CA PRO A 47 18.80 -5.94 25.41
C PRO A 47 20.02 -5.04 25.52
N ILE A 48 20.96 -5.16 24.59
CA ILE A 48 22.14 -4.30 24.44
C ILE A 48 21.92 -3.39 23.23
N ASP A 49 22.20 -2.09 23.39
CA ASP A 49 22.12 -1.10 22.31
C ASP A 49 23.53 -0.76 21.79
N VAL A 50 24.51 -0.68 22.70
CA VAL A 50 25.91 -0.37 22.36
C VAL A 50 26.87 -1.38 23.00
N VAL A 51 27.86 -1.81 22.23
CA VAL A 51 29.01 -2.57 22.72
C VAL A 51 30.25 -1.69 22.65
N LEU A 52 30.91 -1.51 23.80
CA LEU A 52 32.23 -0.90 23.92
C LEU A 52 33.27 -2.02 23.92
N LEU A 53 33.96 -2.22 22.81
CA LEU A 53 34.78 -3.40 22.55
C LEU A 53 36.26 -3.05 22.53
N ASP A 54 37.05 -3.64 23.43
CA ASP A 54 38.50 -3.53 23.37
C ASP A 54 39.05 -4.18 22.08
N LEU A 55 39.96 -3.48 21.41
CA LEU A 55 40.60 -3.95 20.19
C LEU A 55 41.48 -5.18 20.48
N LYS A 56 42.04 -5.28 21.69
CA LYS A 56 42.91 -6.39 22.09
C LYS A 56 42.36 -7.07 23.34
N LEU A 57 41.51 -8.06 23.15
CA LEU A 57 40.83 -8.77 24.23
C LEU A 57 41.64 -10.00 24.66
N GLY A 58 42.70 -9.78 25.45
CA GLY A 58 43.61 -10.84 25.86
C GLY A 58 44.28 -11.53 24.67
N SER A 59 43.92 -12.79 24.40
CA SER A 59 44.41 -13.58 23.26
C SER A 59 43.57 -13.44 21.99
N GLU A 60 42.42 -12.75 22.04
CA GLU A 60 41.49 -12.60 20.92
C GLU A 60 41.58 -11.21 20.31
N ASP A 61 41.45 -11.14 18.98
CA ASP A 61 41.41 -9.87 18.24
C ASP A 61 39.98 -9.30 18.24
N GLY A 62 39.82 -8.10 18.79
CA GLY A 62 38.55 -7.38 18.87
C GLY A 62 37.93 -7.13 17.49
N LEU A 63 38.73 -7.02 16.42
CA LEU A 63 38.20 -6.89 15.06
C LEU A 63 37.42 -8.13 14.62
N THR A 64 37.83 -9.31 15.07
CA THR A 64 37.12 -10.58 14.79
C THR A 64 35.77 -10.61 15.52
N VAL A 65 35.73 -10.12 16.75
CA VAL A 65 34.49 -10.00 17.54
C VAL A 65 33.55 -8.97 16.93
N LEU A 66 34.06 -7.82 16.46
CA LEU A 66 33.27 -6.82 15.74
C LEU A 66 32.57 -7.44 14.53
N LYS A 67 33.30 -8.15 13.66
CA LYS A 67 32.73 -8.81 12.48
C LYS A 67 31.61 -9.77 12.84
N ARG A 68 31.77 -10.51 13.95
CA ARG A 68 30.77 -11.44 14.46
C ARG A 68 29.52 -10.73 14.98
N ILE A 69 29.68 -9.67 15.78
CA ILE A 69 28.55 -8.85 16.26
C ILE A 69 27.81 -8.23 15.09
N ARG A 70 28.52 -7.69 14.09
CA ARG A 70 27.89 -7.09 12.89
C ARG A 70 27.09 -8.11 12.06
N LYS A 71 27.50 -9.38 12.07
CA LYS A 71 26.81 -10.47 11.37
C LYS A 71 25.58 -10.95 12.14
N ASP A 72 25.73 -11.23 13.43
CA ASP A 72 24.70 -11.90 14.22
C ASP A 72 23.71 -10.89 14.85
N PHE A 73 24.16 -9.66 15.12
CA PHE A 73 23.42 -8.59 15.80
C PHE A 73 23.60 -7.22 15.10
N PRO A 74 23.11 -7.06 13.85
CA PRO A 74 23.37 -5.85 13.03
C PRO A 74 22.77 -4.56 13.60
N ASP A 75 21.80 -4.66 14.51
CA ASP A 75 21.12 -3.55 15.17
C ASP A 75 21.91 -2.95 16.34
N VAL A 76 22.94 -3.66 16.83
CA VAL A 76 23.80 -3.23 17.94
C VAL A 76 24.93 -2.36 17.39
N ALA A 77 25.12 -1.17 17.96
CA ALA A 77 26.23 -0.30 17.60
C ALA A 77 27.50 -0.72 18.35
N VAL A 78 28.63 -0.83 17.64
CA VAL A 78 29.90 -1.23 18.26
C VAL A 78 30.88 -0.07 18.21
N ILE A 79 31.39 0.35 19.36
CA ILE A 79 32.45 1.34 19.47
C ILE A 79 33.73 0.60 19.89
N MET A 80 34.77 0.73 19.08
CA MET A 80 36.07 0.14 19.41
C MET A 80 36.81 0.99 20.43
N ILE A 81 37.45 0.36 21.40
CA ILE A 81 38.25 0.99 22.45
C ILE A 81 39.67 0.43 22.39
N THR A 82 40.70 1.26 22.55
CA THR A 82 42.10 0.77 22.61
C THR A 82 43.01 1.68 23.43
N ALA A 83 44.03 1.11 24.08
CA ALA A 83 45.06 1.89 24.77
C ALA A 83 45.98 2.67 23.80
N TYR A 84 46.15 2.17 22.58
CA TYR A 84 47.00 2.77 21.54
C TYR A 84 46.18 2.91 20.26
N GLY A 85 45.98 4.14 19.80
CA GLY A 85 45.26 4.43 18.56
C GLY A 85 46.21 4.91 17.48
N ASP A 86 46.42 4.11 16.45
CA ASP A 86 46.96 4.59 15.18
C ASP A 86 45.82 4.81 14.16
N ILE A 87 46.01 5.75 13.24
CA ILE A 87 45.00 6.09 12.22
C ILE A 87 44.66 4.87 11.34
N PRO A 88 45.62 4.01 10.92
CA PRO A 88 45.31 2.83 10.12
C PRO A 88 44.33 1.86 10.78
N GLN A 89 44.51 1.52 12.07
CA GLN A 89 43.62 0.62 12.80
C GLN A 89 42.22 1.20 12.97
N ALA A 90 42.11 2.51 13.24
CA ALA A 90 40.81 3.17 13.31
C ALA A 90 40.06 3.07 11.97
N VAL A 91 40.75 3.31 10.85
CA VAL A 91 40.17 3.17 9.50
C VAL A 91 39.75 1.74 9.22
N GLU A 92 40.53 0.75 9.64
CA GLU A 92 40.18 -0.67 9.49
C GLU A 92 38.93 -1.03 10.30
N CYS A 93 38.82 -0.59 11.55
CA CYS A 93 37.63 -0.81 12.38
C CYS A 93 36.36 -0.22 11.74
N MET A 94 36.45 1.01 11.22
CA MET A 94 35.33 1.67 10.56
C MET A 94 34.90 0.93 9.29
N ARG A 95 35.85 0.45 8.48
CA ARG A 95 35.56 -0.37 7.27
C ARG A 95 34.84 -1.67 7.60
N ASN A 96 35.09 -2.23 8.78
CA ASN A 96 34.44 -3.46 9.25
C ASN A 96 33.12 -3.21 10.01
N GLY A 97 32.63 -1.96 10.01
CA GLY A 97 31.30 -1.62 10.53
C GLY A 97 31.27 -1.19 11.99
N ALA A 98 32.41 -0.78 12.56
CA ALA A 98 32.39 -0.06 13.84
C ALA A 98 31.62 1.27 13.67
N PHE A 99 30.84 1.63 14.68
CA PHE A 99 30.17 2.92 14.75
C PHE A 99 31.16 4.06 15.01
N ASN A 100 32.12 3.82 15.90
CA ASN A 100 33.21 4.75 16.17
C ASN A 100 34.42 4.01 16.78
N PHE A 101 35.54 4.72 16.91
CA PHE A 101 36.78 4.26 17.52
C PHE A 101 37.26 5.30 18.53
N ILE A 102 37.56 4.86 19.75
CA ILE A 102 37.91 5.73 20.88
C ILE A 102 39.17 5.19 21.57
N THR A 103 40.06 6.08 22.00
CA THR A 103 41.21 5.68 22.83
C THR A 103 40.78 5.52 24.30
N LYS A 104 41.37 4.56 25.03
CA LYS A 104 41.13 4.34 26.46
C LYS A 104 41.49 5.58 27.29
N THR A 105 42.18 6.60 26.79
CA THR A 105 42.39 7.87 27.53
C THR A 105 41.21 8.84 27.42
N ALA A 106 40.37 8.71 26.39
CA ALA A 106 39.30 9.65 26.08
C ALA A 106 38.08 9.57 27.00
N HIS A 107 37.89 8.49 27.78
CA HIS A 107 36.83 8.47 28.80
C HIS A 107 37.03 9.53 29.91
N LYS A 108 38.27 10.06 30.04
CA LYS A 108 38.58 11.18 30.93
C LYS A 108 38.13 12.53 30.34
N GLU A 109 37.95 12.62 29.03
CA GLU A 109 37.30 13.75 28.35
C GLU A 109 35.79 13.49 28.34
N SER A 110 35.15 13.70 29.49
CA SER A 110 33.79 13.28 29.82
C SER A 110 32.67 13.88 28.96
N GLN A 111 32.95 14.66 27.93
CA GLN A 111 31.92 15.24 27.06
C GLN A 111 31.91 14.57 25.68
N THR A 112 33.07 14.34 25.07
CA THR A 112 33.21 13.74 23.74
C THR A 112 32.86 12.24 23.77
N PHE A 113 33.28 11.53 24.81
CA PHE A 113 32.97 10.12 25.02
C PHE A 113 31.45 9.89 25.14
N PHE A 114 30.79 10.60 26.06
CA PHE A 114 29.36 10.41 26.31
C PHE A 114 28.48 10.89 25.15
N ALA A 115 28.91 11.92 24.39
CA ALA A 115 28.24 12.31 23.16
C ALA A 115 28.31 11.20 22.10
N THR A 116 29.46 10.54 21.96
CA THR A 116 29.63 9.42 21.02
C THR A 116 28.76 8.23 21.41
N VAL A 117 28.72 7.89 22.70
CA VAL A 117 27.84 6.82 23.22
C VAL A 117 26.36 7.17 23.01
N GLY A 118 25.95 8.41 23.28
CA GLY A 118 24.59 8.88 23.04
C GLY A 118 24.16 8.74 21.58
N ASN A 119 25.01 9.20 20.64
CA ASN A 119 24.76 9.06 19.20
C ASN A 119 24.66 7.58 18.76
N ALA A 120 25.47 6.70 19.36
CA ALA A 120 25.45 5.27 19.07
C ALA A 120 24.13 4.63 19.53
N ILE A 121 23.63 5.01 20.72
CA ILE A 121 22.35 4.56 21.26
C ILE A 121 21.19 5.03 20.37
N GLU A 122 21.14 6.31 20.01
CA GLU A 122 20.09 6.83 19.12
C GLU A 122 20.07 6.10 17.77
N SER A 123 21.25 5.86 17.19
CA SER A 123 21.40 5.06 15.96
C SER A 123 20.87 3.64 16.13
N SER A 124 21.16 2.97 17.26
CA SER A 124 20.66 1.61 17.52
C SER A 124 19.13 1.59 17.70
N ILE A 125 18.58 2.53 18.48
CA ILE A 125 17.14 2.66 18.71
C ILE A 125 16.41 2.94 17.40
N SER A 126 16.94 3.83 16.55
CA SER A 126 16.33 4.13 15.24
C SER A 126 16.29 2.89 14.36
N ARG A 127 17.39 2.13 14.25
CA ARG A 127 17.43 0.89 13.46
C ARG A 127 16.44 -0.15 13.97
N ARG A 128 16.36 -0.33 15.29
CA ARG A 128 15.40 -1.27 15.91
C ARG A 128 13.95 -0.82 15.68
N ARG A 129 13.65 0.48 15.76
CA ARG A 129 12.33 1.03 15.42
C ARG A 129 11.99 0.82 13.95
N ASP A 130 12.91 1.11 13.03
CA ASP A 130 12.68 0.90 11.60
C ASP A 130 12.45 -0.58 11.27
N LYS A 131 13.13 -1.48 11.97
CA LYS A 131 12.92 -2.93 11.86
C LYS A 131 11.54 -3.33 12.38
N LEU A 132 11.16 -2.86 13.57
CA LEU A 132 9.84 -3.12 14.16
C LEU A 132 8.72 -2.54 13.30
N HIS A 133 8.84 -1.31 12.82
CA HIS A 133 7.88 -0.70 11.88
C HIS A 133 7.76 -1.51 10.59
N ARG A 134 8.88 -1.96 10.02
CA ARG A 134 8.86 -2.87 8.86
C ARG A 134 8.18 -4.20 9.18
N GLN A 135 8.36 -4.72 10.39
CA GLN A 135 7.75 -5.97 10.82
C GLN A 135 6.24 -5.82 11.09
N GLU A 136 5.80 -4.69 11.65
CA GLU A 136 4.39 -4.36 11.85
C GLU A 136 3.67 -4.12 10.53
N LEU A 137 4.31 -3.42 9.58
CA LEU A 137 3.80 -3.25 8.22
C LEU A 137 3.71 -4.59 7.46
N ARG A 138 4.60 -5.55 7.76
CA ARG A 138 4.50 -6.93 7.26
C ARG A 138 3.31 -7.68 7.87
N ARG A 139 3.01 -7.51 9.17
CA ARG A 139 1.88 -8.16 9.86
C ARG A 139 0.49 -7.75 9.35
N PHE A 140 0.34 -6.56 8.76
CA PHE A 140 -0.94 -6.13 8.18
C PHE A 140 -1.21 -6.73 6.79
N TYR A 141 -0.19 -7.31 6.15
CA TYR A 141 -0.25 -7.87 4.81
C TYR A 141 0.73 -9.06 4.74
N ASP A 142 0.41 -10.17 5.41
CA ASP A 142 1.25 -11.36 5.35
C ASP A 142 1.18 -11.92 3.92
N THR A 143 2.33 -12.27 3.34
CA THR A 143 2.39 -12.97 2.05
C THR A 143 1.90 -14.42 2.15
N GLU A 144 1.67 -14.92 3.37
CA GLU A 144 0.86 -16.10 3.66
C GLU A 144 -0.63 -15.91 3.26
N ASP A 145 -1.06 -14.69 2.92
CA ASP A 145 -2.44 -14.37 2.47
C ASP A 145 -2.70 -14.64 0.98
N ILE A 146 -1.71 -15.06 0.17
CA ILE A 146 -1.97 -15.46 -1.22
C ILE A 146 -2.56 -16.87 -1.25
N VAL A 147 -3.88 -16.92 -1.12
CA VAL A 147 -4.65 -18.15 -1.24
C VAL A 147 -4.95 -18.44 -2.72
N GLY A 148 -4.46 -19.56 -3.23
CA GLY A 148 -4.75 -20.05 -4.58
C GLY A 148 -4.45 -21.53 -4.73
N ALA A 149 -5.49 -22.32 -4.96
CA ALA A 149 -5.44 -23.76 -5.25
C ALA A 149 -5.53 -24.06 -6.76
N SER A 150 -5.97 -23.10 -7.56
CA SER A 150 -6.13 -23.24 -9.01
C SER A 150 -4.78 -23.44 -9.72
N GLU A 151 -4.82 -24.18 -10.83
CA GLU A 151 -3.63 -24.40 -11.64
C GLU A 151 -3.07 -23.08 -12.20
N SER A 152 -3.95 -22.17 -12.62
CA SER A 152 -3.58 -20.86 -13.16
C SER A 152 -2.83 -20.01 -12.13
N MET A 153 -3.28 -20.00 -10.87
CA MET A 153 -2.55 -19.35 -9.77
C MET A 153 -1.25 -20.06 -9.46
N THR A 154 -1.23 -21.39 -9.42
CA THR A 154 0.00 -22.16 -9.17
C THR A 154 1.08 -21.86 -10.21
N GLN A 155 0.71 -21.79 -11.49
CA GLN A 155 1.63 -21.43 -12.58
C GLN A 155 2.09 -19.97 -12.46
N LEU A 156 1.19 -19.04 -12.14
CA LEU A 156 1.51 -17.63 -11.91
C LEU A 156 2.50 -17.46 -10.76
N MET A 157 2.29 -18.16 -9.64
CA MET A 157 3.17 -18.11 -8.47
C MET A 157 4.58 -18.61 -8.80
N LYS A 158 4.70 -19.74 -9.51
CA LYS A 158 5.99 -20.24 -10.00
C LYS A 158 6.69 -19.24 -10.94
N LYS A 159 5.93 -18.55 -11.79
CA LYS A 159 6.47 -17.49 -12.67
C LYS A 159 6.93 -16.29 -11.85
N ALA A 160 6.15 -15.85 -10.87
CA ALA A 160 6.47 -14.74 -9.99
C ALA A 160 7.74 -15.01 -9.17
N GLU A 161 7.93 -16.23 -8.65
CA GLU A 161 9.16 -16.63 -7.95
C GLU A 161 10.40 -16.55 -8.84
N ARG A 162 10.31 -17.04 -10.09
CA ARG A 162 11.41 -16.91 -11.06
C ARG A 162 11.73 -15.45 -11.38
N VAL A 163 10.70 -14.61 -11.47
CA VAL A 163 10.85 -13.16 -11.68
C VAL A 163 11.50 -12.49 -10.47
N ALA A 164 11.15 -12.88 -9.26
CA ALA A 164 11.72 -12.34 -8.03
C ALA A 164 13.24 -12.56 -7.95
N GLN A 165 13.71 -13.75 -8.36
CA GLN A 165 15.14 -14.09 -8.43
C GLN A 165 15.87 -13.49 -9.65
N SER A 166 15.14 -12.92 -10.61
CA SER A 166 15.75 -12.30 -11.77
C SER A 166 16.38 -10.95 -11.40
N PRO A 167 17.56 -10.62 -11.98
CA PRO A 167 18.18 -9.31 -11.84
C PRO A 167 17.40 -8.20 -12.57
N SER A 168 16.31 -8.52 -13.27
CA SER A 168 15.47 -7.52 -13.93
C SER A 168 15.03 -6.44 -12.94
N SER A 169 15.21 -5.19 -13.35
CA SER A 169 14.81 -4.01 -12.56
C SER A 169 13.33 -3.69 -12.69
N THR A 170 12.62 -4.24 -13.70
CA THR A 170 11.20 -3.95 -13.96
C THR A 170 10.34 -5.20 -13.99
N VAL A 171 9.11 -5.07 -13.48
CA VAL A 171 8.04 -6.09 -13.54
C VAL A 171 6.72 -5.39 -13.83
N LEU A 172 5.93 -5.94 -14.76
CA LEU A 172 4.59 -5.46 -15.07
C LEU A 172 3.55 -6.50 -14.62
N ILE A 173 2.60 -6.08 -13.80
CA ILE A 173 1.52 -6.92 -13.27
C ILE A 173 0.19 -6.42 -13.84
N MET A 174 -0.49 -7.27 -14.61
CA MET A 174 -1.75 -6.95 -15.27
C MET A 174 -2.88 -7.78 -14.66
N GLY A 175 -4.09 -7.25 -14.70
CA GLY A 175 -5.29 -7.96 -14.27
C GLY A 175 -6.35 -7.01 -13.78
N GLU A 176 -7.58 -7.48 -13.71
CA GLU A 176 -8.75 -6.67 -13.34
C GLU A 176 -8.61 -6.03 -11.94
N THR A 177 -9.47 -5.06 -11.65
CA THR A 177 -9.54 -4.47 -10.32
C THR A 177 -9.88 -5.55 -9.29
N GLY A 178 -9.17 -5.54 -8.16
CA GLY A 178 -9.47 -6.44 -7.04
C GLY A 178 -8.97 -7.89 -7.17
N VAL A 179 -8.16 -8.23 -8.18
CA VAL A 179 -7.61 -9.60 -8.34
C VAL A 179 -6.43 -9.94 -7.41
N GLY A 180 -5.83 -8.95 -6.74
CA GLY A 180 -4.67 -9.12 -5.86
C GLY A 180 -3.30 -8.74 -6.46
N LYS A 181 -3.26 -7.79 -7.40
CA LYS A 181 -2.00 -7.34 -8.05
C LYS A 181 -0.93 -6.86 -7.05
N GLU A 182 -1.34 -6.11 -6.03
CA GLU A 182 -0.43 -5.62 -4.99
C GLU A 182 0.15 -6.76 -4.13
N LEU A 183 -0.67 -7.76 -3.78
CA LEU A 183 -0.20 -8.94 -3.04
C LEU A 183 0.89 -9.67 -3.83
N LEU A 184 0.68 -9.84 -5.14
CA LEU A 184 1.69 -10.43 -6.02
C LEU A 184 2.98 -9.60 -6.08
N ALA A 185 2.88 -8.27 -6.12
CA ALA A 185 4.05 -7.39 -6.07
C ALA A 185 4.84 -7.52 -4.76
N ARG A 186 4.14 -7.61 -3.62
CA ARG A 186 4.74 -7.83 -2.30
C ARG A 186 5.46 -9.17 -2.22
N LEU A 187 4.86 -10.24 -2.72
CA LEU A 187 5.49 -11.55 -2.83
C LEU A 187 6.79 -11.50 -3.65
N ILE A 188 6.74 -10.82 -4.80
CA ILE A 188 7.92 -10.69 -5.67
C ILE A 188 9.03 -9.93 -4.95
N HIS A 189 8.70 -8.87 -4.21
CA HIS A 189 9.67 -8.13 -3.40
C HIS A 189 10.32 -9.02 -2.34
N GLU A 190 9.51 -9.71 -1.54
CA GLU A 190 9.96 -10.57 -0.44
C GLU A 190 10.88 -11.70 -0.92
N LYS A 191 10.57 -12.29 -2.09
CA LYS A 191 11.37 -13.37 -2.68
C LYS A 191 12.52 -12.87 -3.56
N SER A 192 12.79 -11.57 -3.59
CA SER A 192 13.87 -10.99 -4.43
C SER A 192 15.12 -10.63 -3.63
N HIS A 193 16.18 -10.27 -4.34
CA HIS A 193 17.40 -9.69 -3.73
C HIS A 193 17.16 -8.33 -3.03
N TYR A 194 16.01 -7.69 -3.26
CA TYR A 194 15.65 -6.40 -2.67
C TYR A 194 14.81 -6.56 -1.38
N SER A 195 14.59 -7.78 -0.89
CA SER A 195 13.66 -8.09 0.21
C SER A 195 13.99 -7.42 1.55
N GLU A 196 15.27 -7.14 1.81
CA GLU A 196 15.75 -6.39 2.99
C GLU A 196 15.48 -4.87 2.86
N GLY A 197 15.31 -4.39 1.63
CA GLY A 197 14.98 -3.01 1.32
C GLY A 197 13.51 -2.67 1.52
N PRO A 198 13.16 -1.38 1.52
CA PRO A 198 11.78 -0.92 1.68
C PRO A 198 10.90 -1.35 0.49
N PHE A 199 9.65 -1.71 0.76
CA PHE A 199 8.61 -1.82 -0.26
C PHE A 199 7.71 -0.58 -0.17
N VAL A 200 7.78 0.28 -1.18
CA VAL A 200 7.02 1.52 -1.23
C VAL A 200 5.93 1.39 -2.28
N ALA A 201 4.66 1.50 -1.87
CA ALA A 201 3.52 1.43 -2.78
C ALA A 201 2.90 2.81 -3.00
N LEU A 202 2.53 3.10 -4.25
CA LEU A 202 1.86 4.33 -4.65
C LEU A 202 0.77 4.02 -5.67
N ASN A 203 -0.46 4.45 -5.38
CA ASN A 203 -1.55 4.41 -6.34
C ASN A 203 -1.55 5.71 -7.16
N CYS A 204 -1.31 5.59 -8.47
CA CYS A 204 -1.18 6.73 -9.37
C CYS A 204 -2.52 7.43 -9.65
N SER A 205 -3.65 6.75 -9.45
CA SER A 205 -5.00 7.32 -9.61
C SER A 205 -5.48 8.13 -8.38
N ALA A 206 -4.83 7.94 -7.23
CA ALA A 206 -5.30 8.53 -5.97
C ALA A 206 -4.88 9.99 -5.75
N LEU A 207 -3.92 10.49 -6.52
CA LEU A 207 -3.34 11.82 -6.35
C LEU A 207 -3.48 12.70 -7.60
N PRO A 208 -3.72 14.01 -7.43
CA PRO A 208 -3.59 14.98 -8.51
C PRO A 208 -2.18 14.97 -9.12
N GLU A 209 -2.08 15.29 -10.42
CA GLU A 209 -0.84 15.24 -11.23
C GLU A 209 0.37 15.92 -10.55
N ASN A 210 0.21 17.16 -10.08
CA ASN A 210 1.31 17.92 -9.46
C ASN A 210 1.77 17.30 -8.13
N LEU A 211 0.83 16.72 -7.36
CA LEU A 211 1.14 16.03 -6.12
C LEU A 211 1.83 14.70 -6.41
N LEU A 212 1.36 13.95 -7.41
CA LEU A 212 1.98 12.69 -7.82
C LEU A 212 3.44 12.86 -8.23
N GLU A 213 3.77 13.91 -9.00
CA GLU A 213 5.16 14.21 -9.35
C GLU A 213 6.01 14.52 -8.12
N SER A 214 5.47 15.34 -7.21
CA SER A 214 6.14 15.76 -5.98
C SER A 214 6.33 14.60 -4.99
N GLU A 215 5.37 13.67 -4.91
CA GLU A 215 5.52 12.45 -4.11
C GLU A 215 6.59 11.52 -4.71
N LEU A 216 6.54 11.25 -6.02
CA LEU A 216 7.49 10.32 -6.66
C LEU A 216 8.94 10.82 -6.61
N PHE A 217 9.16 12.08 -6.99
CA PHE A 217 10.50 12.63 -7.21
C PHE A 217 10.95 13.58 -6.10
N GLY A 218 10.08 13.99 -5.17
CA GLY A 218 10.41 14.96 -4.16
C GLY A 218 10.61 16.37 -4.73
N TYR A 219 10.90 17.31 -3.85
CA TYR A 219 11.10 18.71 -4.23
C TYR A 219 12.15 19.41 -3.36
N GLU A 220 12.84 20.37 -3.98
CA GLU A 220 13.75 21.28 -3.29
C GLU A 220 12.99 22.42 -2.62
N LYS A 221 13.64 23.06 -1.63
CA LYS A 221 13.09 24.27 -1.00
C LYS A 221 12.89 25.37 -2.06
N GLY A 222 11.68 25.91 -2.14
CA GLY A 222 11.32 26.96 -3.11
C GLY A 222 10.92 26.46 -4.49
N ALA A 223 10.73 25.15 -4.69
CA ALA A 223 10.27 24.60 -5.98
C ALA A 223 8.87 25.09 -6.41
N PHE A 224 8.00 25.40 -5.45
CA PHE A 224 6.68 26.01 -5.63
C PHE A 224 6.30 26.83 -4.39
N THR A 225 5.19 27.57 -4.42
CA THR A 225 4.79 28.53 -3.37
C THR A 225 4.75 27.97 -1.96
N ASP A 226 4.36 26.70 -1.79
CA ASP A 226 4.29 26.02 -0.49
C ASP A 226 5.52 25.15 -0.15
N ALA A 227 6.55 25.13 -0.99
CA ALA A 227 7.75 24.31 -0.80
C ALA A 227 8.72 24.90 0.25
N ARG A 228 8.29 24.95 1.52
CA ARG A 228 9.05 25.57 2.62
C ARG A 228 10.30 24.78 3.05
N MET A 229 10.26 23.46 2.86
CA MET A 229 11.32 22.53 3.24
C MET A 229 11.59 21.55 2.10
N LEU A 230 12.78 20.95 2.09
CA LEU A 230 13.09 19.84 1.18
C LEU A 230 12.24 18.62 1.53
N LYS A 231 11.69 17.95 0.52
CA LYS A 231 10.99 16.66 0.67
C LYS A 231 11.64 15.62 -0.23
N LYS A 232 12.02 14.48 0.36
CA LYS A 232 12.52 13.30 -0.38
C LYS A 232 11.36 12.64 -1.14
N GLY A 233 11.63 12.22 -2.37
CA GLY A 233 10.66 11.49 -3.19
C GLY A 233 10.60 10.01 -2.84
N LEU A 234 9.51 9.34 -3.20
CA LEU A 234 9.33 7.90 -3.01
C LEU A 234 10.38 7.07 -3.76
N PHE A 235 10.92 7.56 -4.87
CA PHE A 235 12.08 6.93 -5.52
C PHE A 235 13.32 6.90 -4.62
N GLU A 236 13.58 7.97 -3.86
CA GLU A 236 14.70 8.04 -2.92
C GLU A 236 14.42 7.18 -1.67
N VAL A 237 13.18 7.17 -1.20
CA VAL A 237 12.75 6.33 -0.07
C VAL A 237 12.83 4.85 -0.41
N ALA A 238 12.56 4.48 -1.67
CA ALA A 238 12.61 3.11 -2.17
C ALA A 238 14.02 2.64 -2.57
N ASP A 239 15.07 3.41 -2.28
CA ASP A 239 16.44 3.04 -2.62
C ASP A 239 16.84 1.70 -1.96
N HIS A 240 17.56 0.87 -2.71
CA HIS A 240 17.88 -0.53 -2.36
C HIS A 240 16.67 -1.44 -2.06
N GLY A 241 15.45 -1.01 -2.38
CA GLY A 241 14.21 -1.76 -2.21
C GLY A 241 13.39 -1.84 -3.49
N ALA A 242 12.07 -1.72 -3.37
CA ALA A 242 11.16 -1.70 -4.50
C ALA A 242 10.11 -0.59 -4.41
N LEU A 243 9.81 -0.01 -5.57
CA LEU A 243 8.73 0.94 -5.78
C LEU A 243 7.62 0.28 -6.60
N PHE A 244 6.45 0.12 -5.99
CA PHE A 244 5.24 -0.39 -6.61
C PHE A 244 4.33 0.76 -7.04
N LEU A 245 4.04 0.83 -8.34
CA LEU A 245 3.18 1.83 -8.96
C LEU A 245 1.87 1.17 -9.41
N ASP A 246 0.82 1.33 -8.61
CA ASP A 246 -0.51 0.83 -8.95
C ASP A 246 -1.25 1.80 -9.87
N GLU A 247 -2.08 1.23 -10.74
CA GLU A 247 -2.80 1.94 -11.81
C GLU A 247 -1.90 2.86 -12.66
N ILE A 248 -0.75 2.32 -13.13
CA ILE A 248 0.25 3.08 -13.91
C ILE A 248 -0.33 3.73 -15.18
N ALA A 249 -1.39 3.14 -15.73
CA ALA A 249 -2.09 3.66 -16.91
C ALA A 249 -2.75 5.03 -16.67
N ASP A 250 -3.06 5.38 -15.42
CA ASP A 250 -3.65 6.67 -15.05
C ASP A 250 -2.61 7.79 -14.86
N MET A 251 -1.33 7.46 -14.99
CA MET A 251 -0.26 8.46 -14.97
C MET A 251 -0.33 9.34 -16.22
N HIS A 252 -0.25 10.65 -16.06
CA HIS A 252 -0.22 11.57 -17.20
C HIS A 252 1.10 11.49 -18.01
N LEU A 253 1.04 11.79 -19.31
CA LEU A 253 2.14 11.57 -20.28
C LEU A 253 3.47 12.24 -19.90
N ARG A 254 3.45 13.43 -19.28
CA ARG A 254 4.68 14.13 -18.89
C ARG A 254 5.45 13.37 -17.81
N LEU A 255 4.74 12.88 -16.80
CA LEU A 255 5.34 12.08 -15.74
C LEU A 255 5.75 10.69 -16.22
N GLN A 256 5.03 10.10 -17.17
CA GLN A 256 5.48 8.86 -17.84
C GLN A 256 6.86 9.03 -18.49
N ALA A 257 7.11 10.17 -19.17
CA ALA A 257 8.42 10.46 -19.76
C ALA A 257 9.53 10.63 -18.70
N LYS A 258 9.21 11.27 -17.57
CA LYS A 258 10.14 11.44 -16.44
C LYS A 258 10.44 10.10 -15.75
N LEU A 259 9.42 9.26 -15.57
CA LEU A 259 9.53 7.91 -15.05
C LEU A 259 10.42 7.05 -15.94
N LEU A 260 10.20 7.06 -17.26
CA LEU A 260 11.04 6.33 -18.21
C LEU A 260 12.52 6.68 -18.05
N ARG A 261 12.85 7.98 -18.01
CA ARG A 261 14.22 8.45 -17.78
C ARG A 261 14.79 7.92 -16.47
N ALA A 262 14.02 7.97 -15.39
CA ALA A 262 14.45 7.46 -14.09
C ALA A 262 14.73 5.94 -14.10
N ILE A 263 13.94 5.16 -14.83
CA ILE A 263 14.13 3.70 -14.98
C ILE A 263 15.37 3.39 -15.84
N GLU A 264 15.65 4.20 -16.87
CA GLU A 264 16.77 3.99 -17.77
C GLU A 264 18.11 4.43 -17.16
N SER A 265 18.17 5.65 -16.61
CA SER A 265 19.41 6.21 -16.06
C SER A 265 19.71 5.76 -14.63
N LYS A 266 18.75 5.11 -13.95
CA LYS A 266 18.81 4.83 -12.50
C LYS A 266 19.11 6.10 -11.69
N SER A 267 18.62 7.23 -12.17
CA SER A 267 18.81 8.52 -11.55
C SER A 267 17.67 9.48 -11.90
N PHE A 268 17.43 10.45 -11.04
CA PHE A 268 16.41 11.48 -11.29
C PHE A 268 16.78 12.80 -10.61
N ARG A 269 16.01 13.85 -10.89
CA ARG A 269 16.10 15.15 -10.21
C ARG A 269 14.82 15.45 -9.47
N ARG A 270 14.95 16.03 -8.27
CA ARG A 270 13.82 16.59 -7.53
C ARG A 270 13.17 17.72 -8.32
N VAL A 271 11.89 17.98 -8.06
CA VAL A 271 11.19 19.15 -8.63
C VAL A 271 11.91 20.42 -8.15
N GLY A 272 12.26 21.30 -9.09
CA GLY A 272 13.05 22.51 -8.83
C GLY A 272 14.53 22.29 -8.53
N GLY A 273 15.01 21.04 -8.53
CA GLY A 273 16.41 20.68 -8.26
C GLY A 273 17.24 20.49 -9.53
N THR A 274 18.55 20.71 -9.42
CA THR A 274 19.53 20.50 -10.49
C THR A 274 20.44 19.30 -10.27
N GLN A 275 20.46 18.75 -9.05
CA GLN A 275 21.28 17.61 -8.68
C GLN A 275 20.67 16.29 -9.15
N ASP A 276 21.46 15.48 -9.84
CA ASP A 276 21.11 14.10 -10.17
C ASP A 276 21.31 13.19 -8.94
N ILE A 277 20.25 12.46 -8.59
CA ILE A 277 20.20 11.51 -7.48
C ILE A 277 20.16 10.11 -8.07
N SER A 278 21.16 9.29 -7.79
CA SER A 278 21.16 7.89 -8.22
C SER A 278 20.48 7.00 -7.20
N VAL A 279 19.68 6.05 -7.69
CA VAL A 279 18.94 5.08 -6.86
C VAL A 279 19.00 3.70 -7.49
N ASN A 280 19.08 2.67 -6.66
CA ASN A 280 19.03 1.28 -7.07
C ASN A 280 17.74 0.62 -6.56
N THR A 281 16.64 0.93 -7.24
CA THR A 281 15.30 0.48 -6.87
C THR A 281 14.72 -0.44 -7.93
N ARG A 282 14.06 -1.52 -7.51
CA ARG A 282 13.24 -2.35 -8.40
C ARG A 282 11.88 -1.69 -8.63
N ILE A 283 11.49 -1.53 -9.88
CA ILE A 283 10.22 -0.91 -10.27
C ILE A 283 9.21 -2.00 -10.60
N MET A 284 8.07 -1.98 -9.93
CA MET A 284 6.96 -2.87 -10.20
C MET A 284 5.73 -2.03 -10.55
N ALA A 285 5.16 -2.24 -11.72
CA ALA A 285 3.99 -1.48 -12.17
C ALA A 285 2.78 -2.40 -12.25
N ALA A 286 1.61 -1.91 -11.86
CA ALA A 286 0.34 -2.61 -11.99
C ALA A 286 -0.70 -1.77 -12.75
N THR A 287 -1.60 -2.45 -13.45
CA THR A 287 -2.69 -1.83 -14.22
C THR A 287 -3.85 -2.79 -14.39
N ASN A 288 -5.08 -2.26 -14.40
CA ASN A 288 -6.26 -2.96 -14.88
C ASN A 288 -6.60 -2.69 -16.36
N LYS A 289 -5.93 -1.72 -16.99
CA LYS A 289 -6.12 -1.36 -18.40
C LYS A 289 -5.13 -2.06 -19.32
N THR A 290 -5.54 -2.26 -20.57
CA THR A 290 -4.67 -2.74 -21.64
C THR A 290 -3.73 -1.61 -22.11
N LEU A 291 -2.49 -1.59 -21.63
CA LEU A 291 -1.50 -0.54 -21.96
C LEU A 291 -1.25 -0.38 -23.46
N ARG A 292 -1.41 -1.45 -24.23
CA ARG A 292 -1.26 -1.39 -25.70
C ARG A 292 -2.35 -0.54 -26.35
N THR A 293 -3.58 -0.65 -25.87
CA THR A 293 -4.72 0.15 -26.35
C THR A 293 -4.56 1.60 -25.90
N GLU A 294 -4.22 1.82 -24.62
CA GLU A 294 -3.93 3.17 -24.09
C GLU A 294 -2.80 3.86 -24.88
N ALA A 295 -1.81 3.10 -25.35
CA ALA A 295 -0.73 3.64 -26.19
C ALA A 295 -1.20 4.00 -27.60
N GLN A 296 -2.09 3.21 -28.21
CA GLN A 296 -2.68 3.52 -29.52
C GLN A 296 -3.56 4.78 -29.46
N GLU A 297 -4.24 4.99 -28.34
CA GLU A 297 -5.08 6.16 -28.11
C GLU A 297 -4.29 7.39 -27.60
N GLY A 298 -2.95 7.29 -27.53
CA GLY A 298 -2.08 8.38 -27.13
C GLY A 298 -2.12 8.76 -25.65
N ARG A 299 -2.72 7.93 -24.79
CA ARG A 299 -2.81 8.13 -23.34
C ARG A 299 -1.66 7.49 -22.57
N PHE A 300 -0.96 6.55 -23.20
CA PHE A 300 0.23 5.92 -22.64
C PHE A 300 1.41 5.95 -23.62
N ARG A 301 2.63 6.11 -23.12
CA ARG A 301 3.81 6.13 -23.98
C ARG A 301 4.25 4.71 -24.33
N LEU A 302 4.45 4.46 -25.61
CA LEU A 302 4.85 3.14 -26.12
C LEU A 302 6.26 2.73 -25.64
N ASP A 303 7.18 3.69 -25.52
CA ASP A 303 8.55 3.45 -25.01
C ASP A 303 8.54 2.99 -23.54
N LEU A 304 7.74 3.63 -22.69
CA LEU A 304 7.54 3.22 -21.30
C LEU A 304 6.91 1.82 -21.21
N PHE A 305 5.93 1.51 -22.07
CA PHE A 305 5.32 0.18 -22.11
C PHE A 305 6.37 -0.91 -22.36
N TYR A 306 7.22 -0.75 -23.37
CA TYR A 306 8.27 -1.72 -23.66
C TYR A 306 9.30 -1.83 -22.52
N ARG A 307 9.60 -0.73 -21.83
CA ARG A 307 10.52 -0.73 -20.69
C ARG A 307 9.96 -1.44 -19.45
N LEU A 308 8.65 -1.34 -19.22
CA LEU A 308 7.96 -2.01 -18.11
C LEU A 308 7.64 -3.48 -18.43
N SER A 309 7.28 -3.79 -19.67
CA SER A 309 6.79 -5.10 -20.11
C SER A 309 7.91 -6.13 -20.40
N VAL A 310 9.03 -6.07 -19.65
CA VAL A 310 10.12 -7.06 -19.78
C VAL A 310 9.65 -8.43 -19.33
N VAL A 311 8.94 -8.51 -18.20
CA VAL A 311 8.28 -9.73 -17.76
C VAL A 311 6.85 -9.42 -17.32
N PRO A 312 5.85 -9.59 -18.21
CA PRO A 312 4.45 -9.41 -17.85
C PRO A 312 3.93 -10.60 -17.03
N LEU A 313 3.28 -10.30 -15.93
CA LEU A 313 2.54 -11.24 -15.08
C LEU A 313 1.07 -10.88 -15.13
N GLU A 314 0.23 -11.79 -15.62
CA GLU A 314 -1.20 -11.56 -15.74
C GLU A 314 -1.92 -12.36 -14.65
N VAL A 315 -2.67 -11.66 -13.80
CA VAL A 315 -3.45 -12.25 -12.73
C VAL A 315 -4.85 -12.56 -13.26
N PRO A 316 -5.26 -13.84 -13.29
CA PRO A 316 -6.56 -14.22 -13.83
C PRO A 316 -7.70 -13.68 -12.94
N PRO A 317 -8.83 -13.28 -13.53
CA PRO A 317 -10.01 -12.88 -12.76
C PRO A 317 -10.60 -14.07 -12.01
N LEU A 318 -11.29 -13.82 -10.89
CA LEU A 318 -11.79 -14.83 -9.97
C LEU A 318 -12.74 -15.83 -10.64
N ARG A 319 -13.55 -15.37 -11.61
CA ARG A 319 -14.44 -16.23 -12.42
C ARG A 319 -13.72 -17.31 -13.24
N ASN A 320 -12.44 -17.13 -13.54
CA ASN A 320 -11.59 -18.08 -14.27
C ASN A 320 -10.74 -18.97 -13.34
N ARG A 321 -10.92 -18.83 -12.02
CA ARG A 321 -10.23 -19.61 -10.97
C ARG A 321 -11.20 -19.91 -9.82
N ARG A 322 -12.35 -20.53 -10.16
CA ARG A 322 -13.45 -20.76 -9.19
C ARG A 322 -13.04 -21.70 -8.06
N GLU A 323 -12.04 -22.54 -8.30
CA GLU A 323 -11.42 -23.43 -7.30
C GLU A 323 -10.81 -22.65 -6.12
N ASP A 324 -10.46 -21.37 -6.33
CA ASP A 324 -9.89 -20.52 -5.29
C ASP A 324 -10.95 -19.92 -4.36
N ILE A 325 -12.23 -19.90 -4.77
CA ILE A 325 -13.30 -19.22 -4.02
C ILE A 325 -13.49 -19.87 -2.63
N GLY A 326 -13.53 -21.19 -2.56
CA GLY A 326 -13.71 -21.91 -1.28
C GLY A 326 -12.59 -21.59 -0.28
N PRO A 327 -11.31 -21.84 -0.63
CA PRO A 327 -10.18 -21.49 0.21
C PRO A 327 -10.12 -20.00 0.59
N LEU A 328 -10.45 -19.09 -0.33
CA LEU A 328 -10.50 -17.65 -0.05
C LEU A 328 -11.56 -17.30 0.99
N VAL A 329 -12.74 -17.92 0.90
CA VAL A 329 -13.83 -17.73 1.86
C VAL A 329 -13.43 -18.21 3.25
N GLU A 330 -12.84 -19.40 3.36
CA GLU A 330 -12.34 -19.94 4.63
C GLU A 330 -11.30 -19.01 5.26
N HIS A 331 -10.37 -18.51 4.44
CA HIS A 331 -9.35 -17.57 4.87
C HIS A 331 -9.96 -16.25 5.38
N PHE A 332 -10.90 -15.65 4.65
CA PHE A 332 -11.55 -14.41 5.10
C PHE A 332 -12.37 -14.61 6.38
N ILE A 333 -13.07 -15.74 6.51
CA ILE A 333 -13.80 -16.04 7.75
C ILE A 333 -12.84 -16.16 8.94
N ALA A 334 -11.73 -16.88 8.78
CA ALA A 334 -10.71 -16.99 9.82
C ALA A 334 -10.12 -15.63 10.20
N HIS A 335 -9.82 -14.79 9.20
CA HIS A 335 -9.30 -13.44 9.39
C HIS A 335 -10.27 -12.57 10.19
N PHE A 336 -11.54 -12.48 9.76
CA PHE A 336 -12.54 -11.65 10.41
C PHE A 336 -13.01 -12.19 11.76
N ASN A 337 -12.94 -13.50 12.00
CA ASN A 337 -13.17 -14.04 13.34
C ASN A 337 -12.17 -13.49 14.35
N LYS A 338 -10.88 -13.43 13.98
CA LYS A 338 -9.82 -12.88 14.81
C LYS A 338 -9.98 -11.38 15.02
N GLU A 339 -10.35 -10.65 13.98
CA GLU A 339 -10.52 -9.18 14.01
C GLU A 339 -11.77 -8.76 14.79
N LEU A 340 -12.91 -9.42 14.55
CA LEU A 340 -14.21 -9.08 15.14
C LEU A 340 -14.48 -9.81 16.47
N GLY A 341 -13.59 -10.71 16.89
CA GLY A 341 -13.78 -11.54 18.08
C GLY A 341 -14.96 -12.52 17.95
N LYS A 342 -15.23 -13.01 16.73
CA LYS A 342 -16.32 -13.95 16.42
C LYS A 342 -15.78 -15.37 16.23
N SER A 343 -16.68 -16.35 16.20
CA SER A 343 -16.38 -17.78 16.05
C SER A 343 -17.22 -18.45 14.96
N VAL A 344 -17.35 -17.79 13.80
CA VAL A 344 -18.06 -18.31 12.63
C VAL A 344 -17.28 -19.51 12.07
N ARG A 345 -17.93 -20.67 11.92
CA ARG A 345 -17.29 -21.93 11.52
C ARG A 345 -17.06 -22.05 10.01
N GLY A 346 -17.81 -21.31 9.19
CA GLY A 346 -17.73 -21.40 7.74
C GLY A 346 -19.01 -20.92 7.05
N CYS A 347 -19.19 -21.31 5.78
CA CYS A 347 -20.40 -21.07 5.00
C CYS A 347 -21.27 -22.33 4.93
N SER A 348 -22.59 -22.15 4.86
CA SER A 348 -23.49 -23.25 4.49
C SER A 348 -23.25 -23.70 3.04
N SER A 349 -23.63 -24.94 2.70
CA SER A 349 -23.46 -25.47 1.34
C SER A 349 -24.21 -24.65 0.29
N GLU A 350 -25.41 -24.14 0.64
CA GLU A 350 -26.19 -23.27 -0.24
C GLU A 350 -25.51 -21.90 -0.44
N ALA A 351 -24.90 -21.35 0.62
CA ALA A 351 -24.17 -20.08 0.53
C ALA A 351 -22.94 -20.25 -0.37
N MET A 352 -22.19 -21.33 -0.19
CA MET A 352 -21.04 -21.66 -1.03
C MET A 352 -21.42 -21.83 -2.51
N GLN A 353 -22.55 -22.47 -2.81
CA GLN A 353 -23.02 -22.58 -4.20
C GLN A 353 -23.34 -21.22 -4.83
N ARG A 354 -23.93 -20.28 -4.07
CA ARG A 354 -24.14 -18.91 -4.55
C ARG A 354 -22.81 -18.21 -4.85
N LEU A 355 -21.83 -18.35 -3.96
CA LEU A 355 -20.49 -17.78 -4.14
C LEU A 355 -19.78 -18.36 -5.38
N LEU A 356 -19.92 -19.67 -5.65
CA LEU A 356 -19.30 -20.32 -6.81
C LEU A 356 -19.98 -19.99 -8.16
N THR A 357 -21.25 -19.59 -8.13
CA THR A 357 -22.04 -19.29 -9.34
C THR A 357 -21.89 -17.83 -9.76
N TYR A 358 -21.61 -16.93 -8.82
CA TYR A 358 -21.43 -15.51 -9.08
C TYR A 358 -20.16 -15.21 -9.91
N ASP A 359 -20.24 -14.21 -10.78
CA ASP A 359 -19.16 -13.89 -11.74
C ASP A 359 -18.07 -12.97 -11.14
N TRP A 360 -18.27 -12.42 -9.94
CA TRP A 360 -17.30 -11.61 -9.18
C TRP A 360 -16.65 -10.47 -10.00
N PRO A 361 -17.43 -9.48 -10.48
CA PRO A 361 -16.88 -8.34 -11.24
C PRO A 361 -15.82 -7.53 -10.46
N GLY A 362 -15.92 -7.46 -9.12
CA GLY A 362 -14.90 -6.85 -8.25
C GLY A 362 -13.87 -7.85 -7.69
N ASN A 363 -13.87 -9.09 -8.21
CA ASN A 363 -12.90 -10.14 -7.91
C ASN A 363 -12.75 -10.42 -6.40
N VAL A 364 -11.52 -10.63 -5.93
CA VAL A 364 -11.21 -11.00 -4.54
C VAL A 364 -11.57 -9.89 -3.56
N ARG A 365 -11.45 -8.62 -3.98
CA ARG A 365 -11.86 -7.46 -3.15
C ARG A 365 -13.35 -7.47 -2.87
N GLU A 366 -14.17 -7.74 -3.88
CA GLU A 366 -15.62 -7.87 -3.70
C GLU A 366 -15.98 -9.07 -2.83
N LEU A 367 -15.35 -10.23 -3.07
CA LEU A 367 -15.55 -11.43 -2.24
C LEU A 367 -15.25 -11.13 -0.77
N ARG A 368 -14.11 -10.51 -0.48
CA ARG A 368 -13.74 -10.09 0.89
C ARG A 368 -14.82 -9.20 1.51
N ASN A 369 -15.27 -8.16 0.80
CA ASN A 369 -16.26 -7.21 1.31
C ASN A 369 -17.64 -7.88 1.53
N VAL A 370 -18.02 -8.85 0.70
CA VAL A 370 -19.26 -9.61 0.87
C VAL A 370 -19.19 -10.47 2.13
N ILE A 371 -18.09 -11.18 2.35
CA ILE A 371 -17.88 -12.00 3.55
C ILE A 371 -17.79 -11.14 4.82
N GLU A 372 -17.04 -10.03 4.77
CA GLU A 372 -16.93 -9.08 5.88
C GLU A 372 -18.30 -8.58 6.32
N ARG A 373 -19.09 -8.08 5.36
CA ARG A 373 -20.44 -7.58 5.62
C ARG A 373 -21.38 -8.66 6.15
N ALA A 374 -21.32 -9.87 5.59
CA ALA A 374 -22.07 -11.01 6.10
C ALA A 374 -21.69 -11.33 7.55
N MET A 375 -20.40 -11.24 7.90
CA MET A 375 -19.94 -11.47 9.27
C MET A 375 -20.25 -10.31 10.21
N LEU A 376 -20.34 -9.06 9.75
CA LEU A 376 -20.68 -7.91 10.60
C LEU A 376 -22.15 -7.93 11.03
N LEU A 377 -23.05 -8.24 10.10
CA LEU A 377 -24.50 -8.16 10.31
C LEU A 377 -25.06 -9.33 11.13
N GLU A 378 -24.31 -10.42 11.26
CA GLU A 378 -24.87 -11.69 11.75
C GLU A 378 -24.29 -12.17 13.07
N THR A 379 -25.11 -12.97 13.77
CA THR A 379 -24.81 -13.55 15.09
C THR A 379 -24.69 -15.08 15.05
N ASP A 380 -24.83 -15.67 13.86
CA ASP A 380 -24.88 -17.11 13.66
C ASP A 380 -23.50 -17.76 13.54
N ASP A 381 -23.45 -19.06 13.82
CA ASP A 381 -22.26 -19.90 13.68
C ASP A 381 -21.81 -20.11 12.23
N LEU A 382 -22.67 -19.82 11.24
CA LEU A 382 -22.43 -20.07 9.81
C LEU A 382 -22.92 -18.90 8.96
N VAL A 383 -22.22 -18.63 7.86
CA VAL A 383 -22.69 -17.70 6.82
C VAL A 383 -23.75 -18.39 5.96
N LEU A 384 -24.97 -17.85 5.97
CA LEU A 384 -26.13 -18.35 5.23
C LEU A 384 -26.32 -17.60 3.89
N PRO A 385 -27.10 -18.16 2.95
CA PRO A 385 -27.29 -17.56 1.62
C PRO A 385 -27.96 -16.18 1.65
N GLU A 386 -28.75 -15.90 2.68
CA GLU A 386 -29.44 -14.63 2.90
C GLU A 386 -28.51 -13.50 3.38
N HIS A 387 -27.37 -13.85 3.98
CA HIS A 387 -26.34 -12.89 4.40
C HIS A 387 -25.50 -12.39 3.21
N LEU A 388 -25.55 -13.11 2.08
CA LEU A 388 -24.80 -12.78 0.87
C LEU A 388 -25.57 -11.78 0.00
N VAL A 389 -25.31 -10.49 0.22
CA VAL A 389 -25.83 -9.42 -0.64
C VAL A 389 -24.95 -9.29 -1.88
N LEU A 390 -25.32 -10.01 -2.94
CA LEU A 390 -24.68 -9.97 -4.25
C LEU A 390 -25.46 -9.05 -5.19
N GLU A 391 -24.79 -8.10 -5.84
CA GLU A 391 -25.44 -7.22 -6.82
C GLU A 391 -25.73 -8.01 -8.11
N PRO A 392 -26.93 -7.89 -8.70
CA PRO A 392 -27.23 -8.56 -9.96
C PRO A 392 -26.34 -8.00 -11.07
N VAL A 393 -25.45 -8.83 -11.62
CA VAL A 393 -24.65 -8.51 -12.80
C VAL A 393 -25.62 -8.38 -13.98
N ARG A 394 -25.92 -7.14 -14.41
CA ARG A 394 -26.54 -6.92 -15.72
C ARG A 394 -25.51 -7.33 -16.77
N ARG A 395 -25.66 -8.53 -17.33
CA ARG A 395 -24.96 -8.90 -18.55
C ARG A 395 -25.48 -7.99 -19.66
N GLU A 396 -24.70 -6.98 -20.04
CA GLU A 396 -24.92 -6.33 -21.32
C GLU A 396 -24.74 -7.41 -22.41
N PRO A 397 -25.72 -7.60 -23.31
CA PRO A 397 -25.58 -8.58 -24.36
C PRO A 397 -24.43 -8.15 -25.27
N THR A 398 -23.33 -8.88 -25.20
CA THR A 398 -22.26 -8.85 -26.19
C THR A 398 -22.88 -9.18 -27.55
N VAL A 399 -22.94 -8.18 -28.42
CA VAL A 399 -23.28 -8.35 -29.83
C VAL A 399 -22.08 -9.02 -30.50
N GLU A 400 -22.02 -10.35 -30.42
CA GLU A 400 -21.15 -11.14 -31.27
C GLU A 400 -21.98 -11.67 -32.46
N GLY A 401 -21.50 -11.31 -33.65
CA GLY A 401 -22.17 -11.54 -34.92
C GLY A 401 -22.40 -13.01 -35.25
N ARG A 402 -23.52 -13.24 -35.92
CA ARG A 402 -23.69 -14.33 -36.86
C ARG A 402 -24.29 -13.78 -38.14
N GLU A 403 -23.50 -13.83 -39.20
CA GLU A 403 -23.98 -13.84 -40.58
C GLU A 403 -24.79 -15.12 -40.81
N GLY A 404 -25.88 -15.01 -41.57
CA GLY A 404 -26.72 -16.12 -41.97
C GLY A 404 -28.07 -15.66 -42.53
N GLU A 405 -28.20 -15.80 -43.85
CA GLU A 405 -29.34 -15.46 -44.70
C GLU A 405 -30.64 -16.23 -44.36
N GLY A 406 -31.78 -15.66 -44.78
CA GLY A 406 -32.90 -16.46 -45.34
C GLY A 406 -34.21 -16.60 -44.55
N THR A 407 -35.22 -15.83 -45.00
CA THR A 407 -36.63 -16.21 -45.22
C THR A 407 -37.58 -16.59 -44.06
N GLU A 408 -38.61 -15.74 -43.95
CA GLU A 408 -40.06 -16.01 -43.82
C GLU A 408 -40.68 -16.61 -42.55
N GLY A 409 -41.61 -15.84 -41.96
CA GLY A 409 -43.00 -16.29 -41.79
C GLY A 409 -43.44 -16.82 -40.41
N TYR A 410 -44.14 -15.94 -39.66
CA TYR A 410 -45.24 -16.18 -38.68
C TYR A 410 -45.28 -17.50 -37.88
N ASP A 411 -45.24 -17.42 -36.54
CA ASP A 411 -46.43 -17.26 -35.68
C ASP A 411 -46.03 -17.51 -34.20
N ARG A 412 -46.22 -16.52 -33.31
CA ARG A 412 -46.16 -16.74 -31.86
C ARG A 412 -47.33 -16.02 -31.17
N PRO A 413 -48.11 -16.74 -30.34
CA PRO A 413 -49.31 -16.20 -29.71
C PRO A 413 -49.00 -15.23 -28.57
N GLN A 414 -49.90 -14.26 -28.43
CA GLN A 414 -49.92 -13.15 -27.48
C GLN A 414 -50.21 -13.59 -26.04
N THR A 415 -49.60 -12.93 -25.05
CA THR A 415 -50.25 -12.40 -23.81
C THR A 415 -49.23 -11.68 -22.91
N PRO A 416 -49.63 -10.70 -22.06
CA PRO A 416 -49.28 -9.32 -22.38
C PRO A 416 -48.72 -8.47 -21.20
N LEU A 417 -48.39 -7.22 -21.55
CA LEU A 417 -48.21 -6.00 -20.72
C LEU A 417 -46.86 -5.80 -20.04
N ARG A 418 -45.89 -5.43 -20.88
CA ARG A 418 -44.86 -4.43 -20.55
C ARG A 418 -45.56 -3.07 -20.43
N GLN A 419 -45.40 -2.38 -19.30
CA GLN A 419 -45.59 -0.94 -19.26
C GLN A 419 -44.30 -0.30 -19.78
N GLU A 420 -44.39 0.19 -21.01
CA GLU A 420 -43.47 1.15 -21.59
C GLU A 420 -43.40 2.37 -20.68
N VAL A 421 -42.20 2.67 -20.15
CA VAL A 421 -41.89 4.02 -19.71
C VAL A 421 -41.14 4.64 -20.88
N GLU A 422 -41.88 5.39 -21.67
CA GLU A 422 -41.36 6.23 -22.74
C GLU A 422 -40.21 7.09 -22.22
N SER A 423 -39.10 6.97 -22.94
CA SER A 423 -37.93 7.81 -22.86
C SER A 423 -38.27 9.21 -23.40
N GLU A 424 -38.80 10.08 -22.55
CA GLU A 424 -38.67 11.51 -22.74
C GLU A 424 -37.38 11.99 -22.06
N VAL A 425 -36.41 12.39 -22.87
CA VAL A 425 -35.23 13.13 -22.38
C VAL A 425 -35.75 14.46 -21.84
N CYS A 426 -35.87 14.56 -20.52
CA CYS A 426 -36.26 15.77 -19.83
C CYS A 426 -35.04 16.46 -19.25
N THR A 427 -35.13 17.77 -19.07
CA THR A 427 -34.06 18.54 -18.44
C THR A 427 -33.88 18.09 -16.98
N LEU A 428 -32.68 18.26 -16.43
CA LEU A 428 -32.39 17.95 -15.03
C LEU A 428 -33.39 18.60 -14.06
N ALA A 429 -33.85 19.82 -14.38
CA ALA A 429 -34.84 20.55 -13.60
C ALA A 429 -36.24 19.88 -13.62
N GLU A 430 -36.67 19.37 -14.77
CA GLU A 430 -37.97 18.68 -14.93
C GLU A 430 -37.97 17.29 -14.32
N ALA A 431 -36.84 16.57 -14.42
CA ALA A 431 -36.63 15.31 -13.73
C ALA A 431 -36.67 15.50 -12.20
N GLU A 432 -35.99 16.53 -11.69
CA GLU A 432 -36.00 16.92 -10.27
C GLU A 432 -37.42 17.27 -9.80
N ARG A 433 -38.15 18.10 -10.57
CA ARG A 433 -39.54 18.48 -10.27
C ARG A 433 -40.47 17.27 -10.22
N ARG A 434 -40.39 16.36 -11.20
CA ARG A 434 -41.20 15.12 -11.23
C ARG A 434 -40.93 14.26 -10.00
N TYR A 435 -39.67 14.09 -9.62
CA TYR A 435 -39.31 13.29 -8.46
C TYR A 435 -39.79 13.92 -7.14
N ILE A 436 -39.67 15.24 -7.00
CA ILE A 436 -40.16 15.97 -5.83
C ILE A 436 -41.68 15.84 -5.68
N LEU A 437 -42.44 15.96 -6.78
CA LEU A 437 -43.89 15.79 -6.77
C LEU A 437 -44.31 14.35 -6.46
N LYS A 438 -43.56 13.36 -6.97
CA LYS A 438 -43.81 11.93 -6.67
C LYS A 438 -43.55 11.63 -5.19
N ALA A 439 -42.47 12.16 -4.60
CA ALA A 439 -42.16 12.00 -3.19
C ALA A 439 -43.20 12.68 -2.27
N LEU A 440 -43.75 13.83 -2.68
CA LEU A 440 -44.85 14.51 -1.96
C LEU A 440 -46.16 13.72 -2.03
N LYS A 441 -46.50 13.12 -3.17
CA LYS A 441 -47.67 12.23 -3.30
C LYS A 441 -47.54 10.99 -2.42
N LEU A 442 -46.39 10.32 -2.44
CA LEU A 442 -46.12 9.14 -1.60
C LEU A 442 -46.11 9.47 -0.09
N SER A 443 -45.82 10.73 0.25
CA SER A 443 -45.78 11.21 1.64
C SER A 443 -47.08 11.86 2.11
N ASN A 444 -48.18 11.77 1.35
CA ASN A 444 -49.45 12.48 1.62
C ASN A 444 -49.24 13.97 1.95
N ASN A 445 -48.42 14.65 1.12
CA ASN A 445 -48.07 16.07 1.24
C ASN A 445 -47.32 16.46 2.52
N ASN A 446 -46.80 15.49 3.28
CA ASN A 446 -45.95 15.75 4.45
C ASN A 446 -44.52 16.12 4.00
N LYS A 447 -44.23 17.43 4.03
CA LYS A 447 -42.95 18.00 3.57
C LYS A 447 -41.72 17.47 4.33
N THR A 448 -41.87 17.06 5.59
CA THR A 448 -40.74 16.51 6.37
C THR A 448 -40.42 15.10 5.91
N ARG A 449 -41.45 14.27 5.68
CA ARG A 449 -41.30 12.89 5.21
C ARG A 449 -40.84 12.83 3.75
N ALA A 450 -41.33 13.74 2.91
CA ALA A 450 -40.89 13.86 1.52
C ALA A 450 -39.40 14.26 1.42
N ALA A 451 -38.92 15.16 2.28
CA ALA A 451 -37.51 15.55 2.32
C ALA A 451 -36.60 14.38 2.72
N GLN A 452 -37.05 13.53 3.66
CA GLN A 452 -36.33 12.32 4.06
C GLN A 452 -36.25 11.28 2.93
N ILE A 453 -37.35 11.05 2.20
CA ILE A 453 -37.36 10.12 1.04
C ILE A 453 -36.41 10.60 -0.06
N LEU A 454 -36.32 11.92 -0.25
CA LEU A 454 -35.45 12.54 -1.25
C LEU A 454 -34.00 12.73 -0.78
N GLY A 455 -33.70 12.46 0.50
CA GLY A 455 -32.35 12.64 1.06
C GLY A 455 -31.89 14.10 1.16
N ILE A 456 -32.81 15.08 1.13
CA ILE A 456 -32.48 16.52 1.17
C ILE A 456 -32.99 17.19 2.44
N SER A 457 -32.43 18.37 2.76
CA SER A 457 -32.90 19.14 3.91
C SER A 457 -34.33 19.68 3.68
N ARG A 458 -35.12 19.79 4.76
CA ARG A 458 -36.48 20.37 4.71
C ARG A 458 -36.48 21.82 4.20
N GLN A 459 -35.39 22.55 4.43
CA GLN A 459 -35.21 23.93 3.96
C GLN A 459 -34.96 23.96 2.44
N THR A 460 -34.13 23.05 1.92
CA THR A 460 -33.89 22.87 0.48
C THR A 460 -35.17 22.53 -0.28
N LEU A 461 -35.96 21.57 0.24
CA LEU A 461 -37.26 21.21 -0.34
C LEU A 461 -38.24 22.40 -0.37
N ARG A 462 -38.24 23.24 0.67
CA ARG A 462 -39.09 24.44 0.75
C ARG A 462 -38.68 25.52 -0.25
N THR A 463 -37.38 25.74 -0.44
CA THR A 463 -36.86 26.70 -1.43
C THR A 463 -37.23 26.25 -2.84
N LYS A 464 -36.99 24.97 -3.17
CA LYS A 464 -37.34 24.38 -4.47
C LYS A 464 -38.84 24.45 -4.76
N LEU A 465 -39.69 24.16 -3.78
CA LEU A 465 -41.14 24.31 -3.93
C LEU A 465 -41.60 25.76 -4.14
N LYS A 466 -40.89 26.74 -3.57
CA LYS A 466 -41.17 28.16 -3.81
C LYS A 466 -40.75 28.60 -5.20
N GLU A 467 -39.61 28.13 -5.68
CA GLU A 467 -39.14 28.37 -7.06
C GLU A 467 -40.16 27.83 -8.08
N TYR A 468 -40.64 26.59 -7.89
CA TYR A 468 -41.68 26.01 -8.77
C TYR A 468 -43.04 26.71 -8.68
N MET A 469 -43.41 27.27 -7.53
CA MET A 469 -44.65 28.06 -7.39
C MET A 469 -44.54 29.42 -8.07
N LYS A 470 -43.33 29.99 -8.14
CA LYS A 470 -43.07 31.27 -8.80
C LYS A 470 -42.98 31.11 -10.32
N GLU A 471 -42.36 30.03 -10.79
CA GLU A 471 -42.37 29.67 -12.22
C GLU A 471 -43.79 29.38 -12.73
N ALA A 472 -44.68 28.84 -11.89
CA ALA A 472 -46.09 28.62 -12.24
C ALA A 472 -46.89 29.94 -12.34
N SER A 473 -46.68 30.90 -11.44
CA SER A 473 -47.36 32.21 -11.50
C SER A 473 -46.87 33.05 -12.69
N ASP A 474 -45.58 33.01 -13.00
CA ASP A 474 -45.00 33.75 -14.14
C ASP A 474 -45.45 33.15 -15.49
N SER A 475 -45.77 31.84 -15.54
CA SER A 475 -46.33 31.19 -16.73
C SER A 475 -47.82 31.46 -16.96
N GLU A 476 -48.59 31.75 -15.90
CA GLU A 476 -50.02 32.10 -16.00
C GLU A 476 -50.22 33.58 -16.40
N GLU A 477 -49.38 34.50 -15.91
CA GLU A 477 -49.42 35.91 -16.35
C GLU A 477 -49.05 36.07 -17.84
N ALA A 478 -48.06 35.31 -18.33
CA ALA A 478 -47.64 35.32 -19.73
C ALA A 478 -48.69 34.77 -20.71
N GLY A 479 -49.57 33.87 -20.26
CA GLY A 479 -50.69 33.36 -21.07
C GLY A 479 -51.87 34.34 -21.18
N SER A 480 -52.10 35.16 -20.14
CA SER A 480 -53.19 36.13 -20.12
C SER A 480 -52.94 37.37 -21.00
N ASP A 481 -51.68 37.72 -21.25
CA ASP A 481 -51.30 38.82 -22.15
C ASP A 481 -51.36 38.41 -23.64
N SER A 482 -51.34 37.11 -23.96
CA SER A 482 -51.51 36.62 -25.33
C SER A 482 -52.97 36.53 -25.79
N GLU A 483 -53.92 36.28 -24.88
CA GLU A 483 -55.36 36.23 -25.23
C GLU A 483 -56.01 37.62 -25.37
N ASN A 484 -55.39 38.69 -24.87
CA ASN A 484 -55.90 40.05 -24.98
C ASN A 484 -55.37 40.83 -26.21
N ARG A 485 -54.64 40.17 -27.13
CA ARG A 485 -54.16 40.76 -28.40
C ARG A 485 -54.84 40.21 -29.66
N GLU A 486 -55.79 39.29 -29.53
CA GLU A 486 -56.60 38.76 -30.64
C GLU A 486 -58.12 39.01 -30.43
N ASN A 487 -58.50 40.25 -30.12
CA ASN A 487 -59.86 40.76 -30.34
C ASN A 487 -59.84 42.17 -30.92
#